data_AF-A0A7J3BD55-F1
#
_entry.id   AF-A0A7J3BD55-F1
#
_cell.length_a   1.000
_cell.length_b   1.000
_cell.length_c   1.000
_cell.angle_alpha   90.00
_cell.angle_beta   90.00
_cell.angle_gamma   90.00
#
_symmetry.space_group_name_H-M   'P 1'
#
loop_
_entity.id
_entity.type
_entity.pdbx_description
1 polymer ?
#
loop_
_entity_poly.entity_id
_entity_poly.type
_entity_poly.pdbx_seq_one_letter_code
_entity_poly.pdbx_strand_id
1 'polypeptide(L)'
;MSSLVAEKERSERLSAELERSAASIDALQKELTMARQSILSKDSEISALKRRMSELEVELEKTLKPRPELYEAFILSYIREHRGRISLAECSKEIGLPETNIRDILENLQDKGKIRLEN
;
A
#
# COMPACT_ATOMS: atom_id res chain seq x y z
N MET A 1 -5.29 7.95 -77.12
CA MET A 1 -5.82 8.96 -76.18
C MET A 1 -6.39 8.35 -74.89
N SER A 2 -6.99 7.15 -74.90
CA SER A 2 -7.57 6.52 -73.70
C SER A 2 -6.59 6.19 -72.57
N SER A 3 -5.36 5.76 -72.90
CA SER A 3 -4.35 5.38 -71.88
C SER A 3 -3.84 6.56 -71.03
N LEU A 4 -3.77 7.77 -71.60
CA LEU A 4 -3.31 8.96 -70.87
C LEU A 4 -4.37 9.43 -69.86
N VAL A 5 -5.65 9.31 -70.23
CA VAL A 5 -6.77 9.63 -69.33
C VAL A 5 -6.83 8.66 -68.17
N ALA A 6 -6.68 7.35 -68.43
CA ALA A 6 -6.66 6.33 -67.38
C ALA A 6 -5.49 6.52 -66.39
N GLU A 7 -4.30 6.88 -66.89
CA GLU A 7 -3.14 7.14 -66.03
C GLU A 7 -3.31 8.42 -65.20
N LYS A 8 -3.93 9.46 -65.78
CA LYS A 8 -4.27 10.68 -65.04
C LYS A 8 -5.27 10.42 -63.91
N GLU A 9 -6.34 9.68 -64.20
CA GLU A 9 -7.33 9.29 -63.18
C GLU A 9 -6.69 8.44 -62.07
N ARG A 10 -5.77 7.53 -62.43
CA ARG A 10 -5.02 6.74 -61.46
C ARG A 10 -4.13 7.61 -60.58
N SER A 11 -3.42 8.56 -61.18
CA SER A 11 -2.57 9.51 -60.45
C SER A 11 -3.40 10.36 -59.48
N GLU A 12 -4.57 10.86 -59.90
CA GLU A 12 -5.47 11.63 -59.04
C GLU A 12 -5.99 10.80 -57.85
N ARG A 13 -6.35 9.53 -58.07
CA ARG A 13 -6.77 8.62 -56.98
C ARG A 13 -5.65 8.37 -55.98
N LEU A 14 -4.44 8.09 -56.47
CA LEU A 14 -3.27 7.87 -55.62
C LEU A 14 -2.92 9.12 -54.81
N SER A 15 -3.02 10.31 -55.40
CA SER A 15 -2.82 11.58 -54.68
C SER A 15 -3.86 11.75 -53.57
N ALA A 16 -5.14 11.50 -53.83
CA ALA A 16 -6.18 11.58 -52.81
C ALA A 16 -6.04 10.53 -51.70
N GLU A 17 -5.55 9.33 -52.02
CA GLU A 17 -5.19 8.32 -51.02
C GLU A 17 -4.00 8.75 -50.16
N LEU A 18 -2.97 9.33 -50.78
CA LEU A 18 -1.79 9.83 -50.08
C LEU A 18 -2.15 10.97 -49.12
N GLU A 19 -2.98 11.92 -49.55
CA GLU A 19 -3.47 13.01 -48.70
C GLU A 19 -4.28 12.49 -47.50
N ARG A 20 -5.18 11.52 -47.74
CA ARG A 20 -5.95 10.89 -46.64
C ARG A 20 -5.05 10.13 -45.68
N SER A 21 -4.07 9.39 -46.20
CA SER A 21 -3.10 8.67 -45.37
C SER A 21 -2.24 9.63 -44.55
N ALA A 22 -1.78 10.74 -45.14
CA ALA A 22 -1.00 11.76 -44.44
C ALA A 22 -1.82 12.38 -43.29
N ALA A 23 -3.08 12.75 -43.56
CA ALA A 23 -3.98 13.27 -42.52
C ALA A 23 -4.21 12.25 -41.38
N SER A 24 -4.34 10.97 -41.71
CA SER A 24 -4.49 9.90 -40.71
C SER A 24 -3.23 9.73 -39.86
N ILE A 25 -2.04 9.81 -40.47
CA ILE A 25 -0.76 9.73 -39.75
C ILE A 25 -0.65 10.90 -38.77
N ASP A 26 -0.96 12.12 -39.21
CA ASP A 26 -0.92 13.31 -38.36
C ASP A 26 -1.88 13.21 -37.17
N ALA A 27 -3.08 12.67 -37.39
CA ALA A 27 -4.05 12.43 -36.32
C ALA A 27 -3.51 11.42 -35.29
N LEU A 28 -3.00 10.28 -35.76
CA LEU A 28 -2.43 9.24 -34.90
C LEU A 28 -1.19 9.73 -34.13
N GLN A 29 -0.36 10.58 -34.74
CA GLN A 29 0.78 11.18 -34.06
C GLN A 29 0.36 12.12 -32.92
N LYS A 30 -0.73 12.88 -33.10
CA LYS A 30 -1.31 13.72 -32.04
C LYS A 30 -1.85 12.85 -30.91
N GLU A 31 -2.61 11.81 -31.22
CA GLU A 31 -3.13 10.88 -30.23
C GLU A 31 -2.01 10.18 -29.44
N LEU A 32 -0.97 9.71 -30.12
CA LEU A 32 0.20 9.10 -29.50
C LEU A 32 0.89 10.07 -28.53
N THR A 33 1.01 11.34 -28.92
CA THR A 33 1.62 12.38 -28.08
C THR A 33 0.79 12.62 -26.82
N MET A 34 -0.54 12.76 -26.96
CA MET A 34 -1.44 12.93 -25.81
C MET A 34 -1.42 11.71 -24.88
N ALA A 35 -1.42 10.50 -25.44
CA ALA A 35 -1.35 9.27 -24.67
C ALA A 35 -0.04 9.18 -23.86
N ARG A 36 1.10 9.52 -24.48
CA ARG A 36 2.41 9.58 -23.80
C ARG A 36 2.42 10.58 -22.65
N GLN A 37 1.85 11.77 -22.84
CA GLN A 37 1.73 12.77 -21.76
C GLN A 37 0.85 12.27 -20.62
N SER A 38 -0.27 11.60 -20.94
CA SER A 38 -1.15 11.01 -19.92
C SER A 38 -0.44 9.93 -19.10
N ILE A 39 0.33 9.06 -19.76
CA ILE A 39 1.12 8.02 -19.08
C ILE A 39 2.13 8.65 -18.11
N LEU A 40 2.91 9.63 -18.57
CA LEU A 40 3.89 10.32 -17.71
C LEU A 40 3.24 10.97 -16.48
N SER A 41 2.07 11.58 -16.66
CA SER A 41 1.29 12.14 -15.54
C SER A 41 0.88 11.05 -14.56
N LYS A 42 0.35 9.93 -15.05
CA LYS A 42 -0.09 8.81 -14.20
C LYS A 42 1.07 8.12 -13.48
N ASP A 43 2.22 7.99 -14.14
CA ASP A 43 3.42 7.42 -13.51
C ASP A 43 3.92 8.28 -12.34
N SER A 44 3.81 9.60 -12.48
CA SER A 44 4.14 10.54 -11.39
C SER A 44 3.19 10.40 -10.20
N GLU A 45 1.89 10.24 -10.48
CA GLU A 45 0.84 10.03 -9.46
C GLU A 45 1.04 8.70 -8.73
N ILE A 46 1.30 7.61 -9.47
CA ILE A 46 1.62 6.29 -8.91
C ILE A 46 2.85 6.37 -8.01
N SER A 47 3.89 7.08 -8.43
CA SER A 47 5.11 7.26 -7.64
C SER A 47 4.84 8.01 -6.33
N ALA A 48 4.01 9.06 -6.37
CA ALA A 48 3.60 9.80 -5.18
C ALA A 48 2.78 8.94 -4.22
N LEU A 49 1.80 8.18 -4.74
CA LEU A 49 0.97 7.29 -3.94
C LEU A 49 1.79 6.17 -3.28
N LYS A 50 2.74 5.58 -4.01
CA LYS A 50 3.66 4.56 -3.44
C LYS A 50 4.49 5.11 -2.29
N ARG A 51 5.01 6.33 -2.41
CA ARG A 51 5.73 6.99 -1.30
C ARG A 51 4.81 7.19 -0.10
N ARG A 52 3.59 7.69 -0.33
CA ARG A 52 2.62 7.91 0.75
C ARG A 52 2.22 6.61 1.45
N MET A 53 2.06 5.52 0.71
CA MET A 53 1.80 4.20 1.30
C MET A 53 2.95 3.76 2.20
N SER A 54 4.20 3.88 1.74
CA SER A 54 5.37 3.53 2.54
C SER A 54 5.49 4.38 3.82
N GLU A 55 5.20 5.68 3.75
CA GLU A 55 5.13 6.54 4.94
C GLU A 55 4.08 6.06 5.94
N LEU A 56 2.88 5.72 5.47
CA LEU A 56 1.78 5.23 6.29
C LEU A 56 2.09 3.85 6.90
N GLU A 57 2.77 2.97 6.17
CA GLU A 57 3.23 1.68 6.70
C GLU A 57 4.22 1.87 7.86
N VAL A 58 5.18 2.79 7.71
CA VAL A 58 6.13 3.14 8.77
C VAL A 58 5.43 3.78 9.97
N GLU A 59 4.45 4.65 9.74
CA GLU A 59 3.67 5.27 10.80
C GLU A 59 2.81 4.24 11.54
N LEU A 60 2.17 3.34 10.80
CA LEU A 60 1.39 2.23 11.35
C LEU A 60 2.29 1.31 12.17
N GLU A 61 3.47 0.96 11.69
CA GLU A 61 4.44 0.16 12.45
C GLU A 61 4.82 0.87 13.75
N LYS A 62 5.08 2.18 13.73
CA LYS A 62 5.36 2.96 14.94
C LYS A 62 4.19 2.98 15.92
N THR A 63 2.95 3.00 15.45
CA THR A 63 1.76 3.00 16.31
C THR A 63 1.38 1.61 16.82
N LEU A 64 1.57 0.58 16.00
CA LEU A 64 1.31 -0.82 16.31
C LEU A 64 2.46 -1.51 17.05
N LYS A 65 3.63 -0.87 17.21
CA LYS A 65 4.65 -1.37 18.15
C LYS A 65 3.92 -1.71 19.44
N PRO A 66 3.98 -2.99 19.90
CA PRO A 66 3.36 -3.38 21.15
C PRO A 66 3.88 -2.41 22.19
N ARG A 67 3.02 -1.58 22.78
CA ARG A 67 3.41 -0.66 23.84
C ARG A 67 3.51 -1.51 25.09
N PRO A 68 4.70 -2.03 25.44
CA PRO A 68 4.81 -3.01 26.51
C PRO A 68 4.36 -2.38 27.83
N GLU A 69 4.47 -1.05 27.95
CA GLU A 69 4.02 -0.28 29.10
C GLU A 69 2.50 -0.33 29.30
N LEU A 70 1.70 -0.39 28.22
CA LEU A 70 0.25 -0.53 28.32
C LEU A 70 -0.12 -1.92 28.82
N TYR A 71 0.49 -2.96 28.25
CA TYR A 71 0.23 -4.33 28.66
C TYR A 71 0.74 -4.63 30.07
N GLU A 72 1.88 -4.08 30.47
CA GLU A 72 2.35 -4.09 31.85
C GLU A 72 1.34 -3.46 32.80
N ALA A 73 0.79 -2.28 32.45
CA ALA A 73 -0.20 -1.60 33.27
C ALA A 73 -1.52 -2.39 33.38
N PHE A 74 -1.97 -3.02 32.29
CA PHE A 74 -3.14 -3.89 32.29
C PHE A 74 -2.92 -5.12 33.16
N ILE A 75 -1.79 -5.83 33.00
CA ILE A 75 -1.47 -7.02 33.79
C ILE A 75 -1.34 -6.66 35.28
N LEU A 76 -0.71 -5.55 35.63
CA LEU A 76 -0.63 -5.09 37.02
C LEU A 76 -2.02 -4.75 37.61
N SER A 77 -2.91 -4.17 36.81
CA SER A 77 -4.28 -3.86 37.23
C SER A 77 -5.08 -5.15 37.44
N TYR A 78 -4.99 -6.09 36.50
CA TYR A 78 -5.59 -7.43 36.61
C TYR A 78 -5.10 -8.16 37.87
N ILE A 79 -3.79 -8.20 38.13
CA ILE A 79 -3.24 -8.84 39.34
C ILE A 79 -3.83 -8.20 40.61
N ARG A 80 -3.98 -6.86 40.65
CA ARG A 80 -4.56 -6.16 41.80
C ARG A 80 -6.04 -6.51 42.00
N GLU A 81 -6.82 -6.52 40.91
CA GLU A 81 -8.24 -6.87 40.95
C GLU A 81 -8.47 -8.32 41.39
N HIS A 82 -7.58 -9.23 40.97
CA HIS A 82 -7.62 -10.65 41.31
C HIS A 82 -6.80 -11.01 42.57
N ARG A 83 -6.50 -10.01 43.43
CA ARG A 83 -5.85 -10.19 44.74
C ARG A 83 -4.51 -10.94 44.68
N GLY A 84 -3.69 -10.63 43.68
CA GLY A 84 -2.38 -11.24 43.49
C GLY A 84 -2.38 -12.55 42.71
N ARG A 85 -3.55 -13.10 42.36
CA ARG A 85 -3.66 -14.34 41.58
C ARG A 85 -3.86 -14.00 40.11
N ILE A 86 -3.19 -14.75 39.24
CA ILE A 86 -3.35 -14.62 37.79
C ILE A 86 -3.49 -15.99 37.16
N SER A 87 -4.50 -16.15 36.31
CA SER A 87 -4.64 -17.28 35.40
C SER A 87 -4.22 -16.80 34.02
N LEU A 88 -3.21 -17.44 33.43
CA LEU A 88 -2.72 -17.06 32.10
C LEU A 88 -3.83 -17.17 31.06
N ALA A 89 -4.65 -18.22 31.13
CA ALA A 89 -5.75 -18.45 30.20
C ALA A 89 -6.87 -17.40 30.30
N GLU A 90 -7.21 -16.96 31.51
CA GLU A 90 -8.24 -15.92 31.72
C GLU A 90 -7.71 -14.55 31.32
N CYS A 91 -6.51 -14.21 31.77
CA CYS A 91 -5.83 -12.96 31.42
C CYS A 91 -5.59 -12.84 29.91
N SER A 92 -5.24 -13.96 29.24
CA SER A 92 -5.10 -14.04 27.78
C SER A 92 -6.39 -13.72 27.04
N LYS A 93 -7.52 -14.25 27.52
CA LYS A 93 -8.83 -13.99 26.91
C LYS A 93 -9.27 -12.54 27.11
N GLU A 94 -9.03 -11.96 28.28
CA GLU A 94 -9.48 -10.61 28.59
C GLU A 94 -8.64 -9.53 27.90
N ILE A 95 -7.32 -9.68 27.90
CA ILE A 95 -6.39 -8.69 27.34
C ILE A 95 -6.17 -8.92 25.83
N GLY A 96 -6.56 -10.08 25.30
CA GLY A 96 -6.39 -10.43 23.88
C GLY A 96 -4.93 -10.69 23.49
N LEU A 97 -4.08 -11.03 24.46
CA LEU A 97 -2.68 -11.39 24.25
C LEU A 97 -2.47 -12.90 24.40
N PRO A 98 -1.61 -13.54 23.59
CA PRO A 98 -1.21 -14.93 23.81
C PRO A 98 -0.61 -15.14 25.21
N GLU A 99 -0.85 -16.30 25.82
CA GLU A 99 -0.30 -16.65 27.13
C GLU A 99 1.23 -16.55 27.19
N THR A 100 1.91 -16.83 26.07
CA THR A 100 3.37 -16.67 25.95
C THR A 100 3.79 -15.23 26.19
N ASN A 101 3.13 -14.27 25.57
CA ASN A 101 3.44 -12.86 25.72
C ASN A 101 3.14 -12.37 27.14
N ILE A 102 2.07 -12.87 27.75
CA ILE A 102 1.73 -12.55 29.15
C ILE A 102 2.82 -13.07 30.08
N ARG A 103 3.32 -14.29 29.85
CA ARG A 103 4.44 -14.85 30.62
C ARG A 103 5.69 -13.99 30.50
N ASP A 104 6.07 -13.61 29.28
CA ASP A 104 7.23 -12.74 29.04
C ASP A 104 7.08 -11.38 29.75
N ILE A 105 5.87 -10.82 29.81
CA ILE A 105 5.60 -9.57 30.53
C ILE A 105 5.69 -9.79 32.04
N LEU A 106 5.17 -10.89 32.58
CA LEU A 106 5.28 -11.22 34.01
C LEU A 106 6.73 -11.41 34.45
N GLU A 107 7.53 -12.10 33.65
CA GLU A 107 8.98 -12.25 33.87
C GLU A 107 9.67 -10.88 33.87
N ASN A 108 9.39 -10.03 32.88
CA ASN A 108 9.91 -8.65 32.86
C ASN A 108 9.46 -7.81 34.07
N LEU A 109 8.21 -7.97 34.54
CA LEU A 109 7.71 -7.28 35.73
C LEU A 109 8.40 -7.78 37.01
N GLN A 110 8.74 -9.06 37.08
CA GLN A 110 9.52 -9.65 38.17
C GLN A 110 10.97 -9.15 38.15
N ASP A 111 11.62 -9.12 36.98
CA ASP A 111 12.98 -8.58 36.82
C ASP A 111 13.07 -7.10 37.20
N LYS A 112 12.01 -6.34 36.90
CA LYS A 112 11.85 -4.93 37.33
C LYS A 112 11.49 -4.78 38.82
N GLY A 113 11.30 -5.88 39.56
CA GLY A 113 10.94 -5.89 40.98
C GLY A 113 9.53 -5.39 41.29
N LYS A 114 8.64 -5.31 40.29
CA LYS A 114 7.25 -4.82 40.47
C LYS A 114 6.31 -5.89 41.05
N ILE A 115 6.62 -7.16 40.83
CA ILE A 115 5.87 -8.32 41.34
C ILE A 115 6.84 -9.39 41.84
N ARG A 116 6.30 -10.40 42.54
CA ARG A 116 6.99 -11.65 42.84
C ARG A 116 6.08 -12.79 42.39
N LEU A 117 6.57 -13.65 41.51
CA LEU A 117 5.87 -14.86 41.12
C LEU A 117 6.17 -15.95 42.14
N GLU A 118 5.12 -16.53 42.72
CA GLU A 118 5.20 -17.73 43.54
C GLU A 118 4.77 -18.92 42.66
N ASN A 119 5.64 -19.92 42.54
CA ASN A 119 5.38 -21.14 41.77
C ASN A 119 4.32 -22.02 42.44
#